data_AF-A0A3N9NTH3-F1
#
_entry.id   AF-A0A3N9NTH3-F1
#
_cell.length_a   1.000
_cell.length_b   1.000
_cell.length_c   1.000
_cell.angle_alpha   90.00
_cell.angle_beta   90.00
_cell.angle_gamma   90.00
#
_symmetry.space_group_name_H-M   'P 1'
#
loop_
_entity.id
_entity.type
_entity.pdbx_description
1 polymer ?
#
loop_
_entity_poly.entity_id
_entity_poly.type
_entity_poly.pdbx_seq_one_letter_code
_entity_poly.pdbx_strand_id
1 'polypeptide(L)'
;MKNIITFDEHLDQRYGKIGTKKRIEFEIKAKAFAIGEILRDARKEAKMTQEELAKKTGTRKSFISRIENGHSDIQLSTLYRLVELGFGKRVNLSIG
;
A
#
# COMPACT_ATOMS: atom_id res chain seq x y z
N MET A 1 -37.31 -2.03 -9.00
CA MET A 1 -36.47 -2.68 -7.97
C MET A 1 -35.06 -2.13 -8.12
N LYS A 2 -34.43 -1.64 -7.04
CA LYS A 2 -32.98 -1.33 -7.10
C LYS A 2 -32.26 -2.67 -7.20
N ASN A 3 -31.53 -2.92 -8.29
CA ASN A 3 -30.65 -4.08 -8.40
C ASN A 3 -29.51 -3.88 -7.39
N ILE A 4 -29.68 -4.45 -6.20
CA ILE A 4 -28.64 -4.50 -5.18
C ILE A 4 -27.71 -5.64 -5.59
N ILE A 5 -26.51 -5.27 -6.02
CA ILE A 5 -25.41 -6.22 -6.24
C ILE A 5 -24.45 -6.12 -5.07
N THR A 6 -23.91 -7.26 -4.65
CA THR A 6 -22.85 -7.32 -3.65
C THR A 6 -21.56 -6.72 -4.22
N PHE A 7 -20.62 -6.36 -3.33
CA PHE A 7 -19.31 -5.86 -3.76
C PHE A 7 -18.56 -6.90 -4.59
N ASP A 8 -18.64 -8.18 -4.20
CA ASP A 8 -18.00 -9.28 -4.93
C ASP A 8 -18.58 -9.45 -6.34
N GLU A 9 -19.92 -9.39 -6.47
CA GLU A 9 -20.57 -9.44 -7.79
C GLU A 9 -20.16 -8.24 -8.66
N HIS A 10 -20.05 -7.04 -8.07
CA HIS A 10 -19.56 -5.88 -8.79
C HIS A 10 -18.12 -6.06 -9.28
N LEU A 11 -17.23 -6.60 -8.42
CA LEU A 11 -15.85 -6.87 -8.79
C LEU A 11 -15.73 -7.97 -9.85
N ASP A 12 -16.55 -9.01 -9.76
CA ASP A 12 -16.59 -10.08 -10.75
C ASP A 12 -17.03 -9.58 -12.12
N GLN A 13 -18.07 -8.72 -12.16
CA GLN A 13 -18.52 -8.08 -13.40
C GLN A 13 -17.44 -7.18 -14.00
N ARG A 14 -16.73 -6.40 -13.18
CA ARG A 14 -15.78 -5.38 -13.65
C ARG A 14 -14.39 -5.92 -13.95
N TYR A 15 -13.89 -6.84 -13.13
CA TYR A 15 -12.51 -7.33 -13.15
C TYR A 15 -12.41 -8.83 -13.40
N GLY A 16 -13.52 -9.54 -13.51
CA GLY A 16 -13.56 -10.98 -13.66
C GLY A 16 -13.53 -11.70 -12.31
N LYS A 17 -13.83 -13.00 -12.37
CA LYS A 17 -13.80 -13.88 -11.19
C LYS A 17 -12.39 -14.00 -10.62
N ILE A 18 -12.33 -14.38 -9.35
CA ILE A 18 -11.08 -14.72 -8.65
C ILE A 18 -10.28 -15.75 -9.46
N GLY A 19 -8.96 -15.54 -9.55
CA GLY A 19 -8.03 -16.38 -10.32
C GLY A 19 -7.90 -16.01 -11.81
N THR A 20 -8.77 -15.15 -12.35
CA THR A 20 -8.57 -14.63 -13.72
C THR A 20 -7.42 -13.61 -13.75
N LYS A 21 -6.70 -13.53 -14.88
CA LYS A 21 -5.57 -12.58 -15.05
C LYS A 21 -5.96 -11.13 -14.70
N LYS A 22 -7.12 -10.68 -15.19
CA LYS A 22 -7.63 -9.33 -14.94
C LYS A 22 -7.92 -9.08 -13.45
N ARG A 23 -8.48 -10.07 -12.75
CA ARG A 23 -8.72 -9.99 -11.31
C ARG A 23 -7.43 -9.99 -10.51
N ILE A 24 -6.47 -10.84 -10.87
CA ILE A 24 -5.13 -10.88 -10.26
C ILE A 24 -4.42 -9.53 -10.40
N GLU A 25 -4.40 -8.93 -11.58
CA GLU A 25 -3.79 -7.61 -11.81
C GLU A 25 -4.47 -6.50 -11.00
N PHE A 26 -5.79 -6.55 -10.86
CA PHE A 26 -6.55 -5.63 -10.00
C PHE A 26 -6.15 -5.80 -8.52
N GLU A 27 -6.11 -7.04 -8.04
CA GLU A 27 -5.75 -7.33 -6.64
C GLU A 27 -4.31 -6.96 -6.31
N ILE A 28 -3.36 -7.14 -7.25
CA ILE A 28 -1.98 -6.69 -7.09
C ILE A 28 -1.94 -5.16 -6.88
N LYS A 29 -2.65 -4.40 -7.71
CA LYS A 29 -2.73 -2.93 -7.58
C LYS A 29 -3.41 -2.51 -6.28
N ALA A 30 -4.50 -3.19 -5.89
CA ALA A 30 -5.20 -2.92 -4.65
C ALA A 30 -4.30 -3.18 -3.42
N LYS A 31 -3.52 -4.26 -3.43
CA LYS A 31 -2.54 -4.57 -2.37
C LYS A 31 -1.41 -3.52 -2.33
N ALA A 32 -0.90 -3.08 -3.48
CA ALA A 32 0.10 -2.02 -3.55
C ALA A 32 -0.42 -0.70 -2.95
N PHE A 33 -1.67 -0.32 -3.26
CA PHE A 33 -2.34 0.82 -2.65
C PHE A 33 -2.46 0.67 -1.12
N ALA A 34 -2.89 -0.51 -0.65
CA ALA A 34 -3.03 -0.77 0.79
C ALA A 34 -1.71 -0.61 1.55
N ILE A 35 -0.57 -0.99 0.96
CA ILE A 35 0.76 -0.76 1.56
C ILE A 35 1.01 0.74 1.80
N GLY A 36 0.64 1.61 0.85
CA GLY A 36 0.78 3.06 0.98
C GLY A 36 0.00 3.62 2.17
N GLU A 37 -1.25 3.19 2.35
CA GLU A 37 -2.08 3.59 3.49
C GLU A 37 -1.53 3.06 4.82
N ILE A 38 -1.08 1.80 4.88
CA ILE A 38 -0.44 1.23 6.08
C ILE A 38 0.79 2.06 6.49
N LEU A 39 1.64 2.44 5.54
CA LEU A 39 2.81 3.28 5.80
C LEU A 39 2.42 4.68 6.29
N ARG A 40 1.39 5.26 5.69
CA ARG A 40 0.85 6.57 6.09
C ARG A 40 0.36 6.55 7.53
N ASP A 41 -0.36 5.51 7.93
CA ASP A 41 -0.89 5.40 9.28
C ASP A 41 0.21 5.08 10.30
N ALA A 42 1.14 4.17 9.99
CA ALA A 42 2.32 3.94 10.82
C ALA A 42 3.14 5.22 11.04
N ARG A 43 3.27 6.08 10.02
CA ARG A 43 3.92 7.39 10.15
C ARG A 43 3.16 8.32 11.10
N LYS A 44 1.82 8.38 11.00
CA LYS A 44 0.98 9.20 11.88
C LYS A 44 1.03 8.70 13.33
N GLU A 45 0.97 7.39 13.55
CA GLU A 45 1.13 6.76 14.87
C GLU A 45 2.46 7.17 15.51
N ALA A 46 3.52 7.18 14.72
CA ALA A 46 4.85 7.61 15.14
C ALA A 46 5.01 9.14 15.20
N LYS A 47 3.92 9.90 15.00
CA LYS A 47 3.84 11.37 15.07
C LYS A 47 4.88 12.09 14.19
N MET A 48 5.17 11.52 13.02
CA MET A 48 6.12 12.10 12.06
C MET A 48 5.40 12.76 10.88
N THR A 49 5.95 13.87 10.38
CA THR A 49 5.64 14.42 9.07
C THR A 49 6.31 13.59 7.97
N GLN A 50 5.86 13.75 6.72
CA GLN A 50 6.50 13.10 5.57
C GLN A 50 7.97 13.54 5.40
N GLU A 51 8.28 14.78 5.76
CA GLU A 51 9.64 15.33 5.68
C GLU A 51 10.56 14.69 6.73
N GLU A 52 10.08 14.55 7.96
CA GLU A 52 10.85 13.90 9.03
C GLU A 52 11.12 12.42 8.73
N LEU A 53 10.11 11.69 8.24
CA LEU A 53 10.29 10.31 7.80
C LEU A 53 11.30 10.24 6.65
N ALA A 54 11.20 11.14 5.67
CA ALA A 54 12.13 11.19 4.55
C ALA A 54 13.58 11.42 5.01
N LYS A 55 13.80 12.42 5.88
CA LYS A 55 15.11 12.71 6.47
C LYS A 55 15.66 11.51 7.25
N LYS A 56 14.83 10.90 8.11
CA LYS A 56 15.23 9.76 8.95
C LYS A 56 15.64 8.54 8.13
N THR A 57 15.00 8.34 6.99
CA THR A 57 15.18 7.16 6.12
C THR A 57 16.10 7.45 4.93
N GLY A 58 16.67 8.65 4.82
CA GLY A 58 17.48 9.05 3.67
C GLY A 58 16.72 8.90 2.34
N THR A 59 15.44 9.28 2.33
CA THR A 59 14.59 9.31 1.14
C THR A 59 14.13 10.75 0.85
N ARG A 60 13.33 10.96 -0.20
CA ARG A 60 12.77 12.28 -0.55
C ARG A 60 11.33 12.38 -0.07
N LYS A 61 10.91 13.51 0.49
CA LYS A 61 9.52 13.76 0.90
C LYS A 61 8.52 13.55 -0.25
N SER A 62 8.87 13.97 -1.46
CA SER A 62 8.04 13.74 -2.65
C SER A 62 7.86 12.26 -2.97
N PHE A 63 8.85 11.42 -2.66
CA PHE A 63 8.73 9.98 -2.83
C PHE A 63 7.82 9.36 -1.77
N ILE A 64 8.00 9.72 -0.49
CA ILE A 64 7.08 9.32 0.59
C ILE A 64 5.63 9.70 0.25
N SER A 65 5.41 10.94 -0.19
CA SER A 65 4.07 11.41 -0.58
C SER A 65 3.47 10.60 -1.73
N ARG A 66 4.25 10.26 -2.76
CA ARG A 66 3.73 9.42 -3.86
C ARG A 66 3.36 8.01 -3.39
N ILE A 67 4.15 7.40 -2.52
CA ILE A 67 3.85 6.09 -1.96
C ILE A 67 2.56 6.14 -1.12
N GLU A 68 2.48 7.08 -0.18
CA GLU A 68 1.33 7.23 0.73
C GLU A 68 0.02 7.61 0.02
N ASN A 69 0.08 8.10 -1.21
CA ASN A 69 -1.09 8.43 -2.02
C ASN A 69 -1.32 7.43 -3.17
N GLY A 70 -0.61 6.30 -3.21
CA GLY A 70 -0.78 5.27 -4.24
C GLY A 70 -0.32 5.67 -5.66
N HIS A 71 0.50 6.71 -5.77
CA HIS A 71 1.03 7.22 -7.05
C HIS A 71 2.41 6.64 -7.42
N SER A 72 2.97 5.76 -6.60
CA SER A 72 4.24 5.08 -6.87
C SER A 72 4.28 3.73 -6.17
N ASP A 73 4.76 2.72 -6.89
CA ASP A 73 5.21 1.48 -6.27
C ASP A 73 6.41 1.74 -5.35
N ILE A 74 6.61 0.83 -4.41
CA ILE A 74 7.71 0.86 -3.45
C ILE A 74 8.61 -0.36 -3.66
N GLN A 75 9.93 -0.13 -3.71
CA GLN A 75 10.89 -1.23 -3.68
C GLN A 75 10.90 -1.87 -2.29
N LEU A 76 11.05 -3.20 -2.21
CA LEU A 76 11.13 -3.90 -0.92
C LEU A 76 12.21 -3.32 0.00
N SER A 77 13.39 -2.99 -0.54
CA SER A 77 14.47 -2.36 0.23
C SER A 77 14.05 -1.02 0.86
N THR A 78 13.21 -0.24 0.17
CA THR A 78 12.64 0.99 0.71
C THR A 78 11.60 0.66 1.79
N LEU A 79 10.71 -0.32 1.55
CA LEU A 79 9.73 -0.76 2.55
C LEU A 79 10.40 -1.12 3.87
N TYR A 80 11.42 -1.99 3.85
CA TYR A 80 12.21 -2.34 5.04
C TYR A 80 12.82 -1.11 5.69
N ARG A 81 13.38 -0.18 4.90
CA ARG A 81 13.96 1.05 5.43
C ARG A 81 12.93 1.93 6.15
N LEU A 82 11.75 2.13 5.56
CA LEU A 82 10.68 2.93 6.18
C LEU A 82 10.18 2.27 7.47
N VAL A 83 9.99 0.96 7.45
CA VAL A 83 9.43 0.24 8.59
C VAL A 83 10.43 0.10 9.74
N GLU A 84 11.65 -0.35 9.44
CA GLU A 84 12.65 -0.66 10.46
C GLU A 84 13.40 0.57 10.95
N LEU A 85 13.93 1.40 10.03
CA LEU A 85 14.64 2.62 10.42
C LEU A 85 13.67 3.78 10.71
N GLY A 86 12.64 3.92 9.89
CA GLY A 86 11.65 4.98 10.06
C GLY A 86 10.83 4.79 11.32
N PHE A 87 10.12 3.66 11.42
CA PHE A 87 9.15 3.41 12.49
C PHE A 87 9.68 2.58 13.66
N GLY A 88 10.85 1.94 13.54
CA GLY A 88 11.36 1.03 14.57
C GLY A 88 10.54 -0.27 14.71
N LYS A 89 9.81 -0.64 13.65
CA LYS A 89 8.97 -1.85 13.60
C LYS A 89 9.68 -2.94 12.77
N ARG A 90 9.04 -4.09 12.57
CA ARG A 90 9.56 -5.19 11.73
C ARG A 90 8.57 -5.53 10.63
N VAL A 91 9.09 -5.91 9.46
CA VAL A 91 8.29 -6.47 8.37
C VAL A 91 8.29 -8.00 8.52
N ASN A 92 7.11 -8.60 8.61
CA ASN A 92 6.94 -10.05 8.52
C ASN A 92 6.30 -10.39 7.17
N LEU A 93 7.01 -11.16 6.35
CA LEU A 93 6.51 -11.62 5.06
C LEU A 93 6.33 -13.14 5.13
N SER A 94 5.12 -13.61 4.86
CA SER A 94 4.81 -15.03 4.75
C SER A 94 4.31 -15.32 3.34
N ILE A 95 4.84 -16.38 2.72
CA ILE A 95 4.43 -16.87 1.41
C ILE A 95 4.17 -18.37 1.58
N GLY A 96 2.93 -18.78 1.34
CA GLY A 96 2.43 -20.14 1.41
C GLY A 96 1.21 -20.27 0.52
#